data_AF-A0AAV5AL64-F1
#
_entry.id   AF-A0AAV5AL64-F1
#
_cell.length_a   1.000
_cell.length_b   1.000
_cell.length_c   1.000
_cell.angle_alpha   90.00
_cell.angle_beta   90.00
_cell.angle_gamma   90.00
#
_symmetry.space_group_name_H-M   'P 1'
#
loop_
_entity.id
_entity.type
_entity.pdbx_description
1 polymer ?
#
loop_
_entity_poly.entity_id
_entity_poly.type
_entity_poly.pdbx_seq_one_letter_code
_entity_poly.pdbx_strand_id
1 'polypeptide(L)'
;MALLSSFQAFCISTFISVSYVAGLYISKSARISYNGKSIQRDRDNDEVIRARLKAVYLSTCLNCAVIYWCMASDERAGSIWTTLKALGFVSSKSTIKAHFLIPILYTGPFVAQYLSKTLPFQANWSLKEDIFPIFTTWIGFRNYIAAPISEEIVFRACLLTVARMSQKGWYQMLFATPLWFGFGN
;
A
#
# COMPACT_ATOMS: atom_id res chain seq x y z
N MET A 1 -3.80 21.34 19.90
CA MET A 1 -4.78 20.45 20.55
C MET A 1 -4.90 19.21 19.69
N ALA A 2 -4.83 18.01 20.26
CA ALA A 2 -4.98 16.78 19.46
C ALA A 2 -6.41 16.71 18.91
N LEU A 3 -6.53 16.42 17.62
CA LEU A 3 -7.81 16.35 16.91
C LEU A 3 -8.51 15.00 17.19
N LEU A 4 -7.72 13.98 17.51
CA LEU A 4 -8.18 12.64 17.89
C LEU A 4 -7.63 12.26 19.26
N SER A 5 -8.48 11.65 20.10
CA SER A 5 -8.05 10.97 21.31
C SER A 5 -7.19 9.74 20.96
N SER A 6 -6.28 9.35 21.86
CA SER A 6 -5.42 8.16 21.66
C SER A 6 -6.22 6.89 21.39
N PHE A 7 -7.38 6.72 22.04
CA PHE A 7 -8.26 5.57 21.82
C PHE A 7 -8.90 5.60 20.43
N GLN A 8 -9.40 6.76 19.99
CA GLN A 8 -9.97 6.91 18.65
C GLN A 8 -8.92 6.65 17.56
N ALA A 9 -7.71 7.18 17.73
CA ALA A 9 -6.61 6.94 16.81
C ALA A 9 -6.22 5.46 16.72
N PHE A 10 -6.24 4.74 17.85
CA PHE A 10 -6.04 3.29 17.87
C PHE A 10 -7.13 2.56 17.09
N CYS A 11 -8.41 2.82 17.38
CA CYS A 11 -9.54 2.18 16.70
C CYS A 11 -9.52 2.43 15.18
N ILE A 12 -9.27 3.67 14.75
CA ILE A 12 -9.19 4.03 13.34
C ILE A 12 -7.99 3.35 12.66
N SER A 13 -6.82 3.33 13.31
CA SER A 13 -5.62 2.67 12.74
C SER A 13 -5.82 1.16 12.58
N THR A 14 -6.44 0.52 13.57
CA THR A 14 -6.80 -0.90 13.51
C THR A 14 -7.84 -1.15 12.42
N PHE A 15 -8.87 -0.31 12.31
CA PHE A 15 -9.87 -0.42 11.25
C PHE A 15 -9.24 -0.30 9.86
N ILE A 16 -8.37 0.68 9.63
CA ILE A 16 -7.66 0.89 8.35
C ILE A 16 -6.82 -0.34 7.99
N SER A 17 -6.09 -0.88 8.95
CA SER A 17 -5.20 -2.02 8.73
C SER A 17 -6.01 -3.29 8.43
N VAL A 18 -7.05 -3.56 9.22
CA VAL A 18 -7.92 -4.73 9.03
C VAL A 18 -8.75 -4.60 7.75
N SER A 19 -9.28 -3.43 7.41
CA SER A 19 -10.11 -3.23 6.22
C SER A 19 -9.32 -3.43 4.92
N TYR A 20 -8.06 -2.96 4.90
CA TYR A 20 -7.16 -3.13 3.76
C TYR A 20 -6.92 -4.61 3.46
N VAL A 21 -6.66 -5.37 4.52
CA VAL A 21 -6.27 -6.78 4.49
C VAL A 21 -7.46 -7.67 4.28
N ALA A 22 -8.57 -7.37 4.94
CA ALA A 22 -9.83 -8.02 4.68
C ALA A 22 -10.19 -7.92 3.19
N GLY A 23 -9.88 -6.81 2.51
CA GLY A 23 -9.99 -6.70 1.06
C GLY A 23 -9.22 -7.77 0.27
N LEU A 24 -8.04 -8.19 0.77
CA LEU A 24 -7.23 -9.27 0.20
C LEU A 24 -7.83 -10.66 0.45
N TYR A 25 -8.41 -10.89 1.63
CA TYR A 25 -8.91 -12.21 2.08
C TYR A 25 -10.41 -12.46 1.83
N ILE A 26 -11.24 -11.42 1.71
CA ILE A 26 -12.71 -11.52 1.53
C ILE A 26 -13.07 -11.97 0.11
N SER A 27 -12.17 -11.85 -0.86
CA SER A 27 -12.42 -12.39 -2.21
C SER A 27 -12.57 -13.91 -2.14
N LYS A 28 -13.82 -14.38 -2.09
CA LYS A 28 -14.24 -15.80 -2.05
C LYS A 28 -13.56 -16.66 -3.12
N SER A 29 -13.10 -16.05 -4.22
CA SER A 29 -12.35 -16.71 -5.29
C SER A 29 -10.89 -17.07 -4.94
N ALA A 30 -10.42 -16.74 -3.73
CA ALA A 30 -9.12 -17.15 -3.20
C ALA A 30 -9.16 -18.47 -2.41
N ARG A 31 -10.35 -18.96 -2.06
CA ARG A 31 -10.49 -20.29 -1.44
C ARG A 31 -10.37 -21.32 -2.57
N ILE A 32 -9.23 -22.00 -2.61
CA ILE A 32 -9.03 -23.20 -3.41
C ILE A 32 -10.05 -24.23 -2.88
N SER A 33 -11.19 -24.36 -3.56
CA SER A 33 -12.16 -25.40 -3.27
C SER A 33 -11.64 -26.70 -3.83
N TYR A 34 -11.04 -27.53 -2.98
CA TYR A 34 -10.58 -28.87 -3.33
C TYR A 34 -11.80 -29.78 -3.45
N ASN A 35 -12.37 -29.89 -4.65
CA ASN A 35 -13.35 -30.94 -4.94
C ASN A 35 -12.71 -31.89 -5.94
N GLY A 36 -12.67 -33.18 -5.60
CA GLY A 36 -11.80 -34.23 -6.15
C GLY A 36 -12.00 -34.64 -7.62
N LYS A 37 -12.21 -33.67 -8.52
CA LYS A 37 -12.14 -33.85 -9.97
C LYS A 37 -11.25 -32.74 -10.54
N SER A 38 -10.11 -33.18 -11.07
CA SER A 38 -9.09 -32.41 -11.77
C SER A 38 -9.64 -31.28 -12.66
N ILE A 39 -9.57 -30.03 -12.19
CA ILE A 39 -9.10 -28.85 -12.94
C ILE A 39 -8.52 -27.89 -11.90
N GLN A 40 -7.22 -27.62 -12.02
CA GLN A 40 -6.51 -26.51 -11.37
C GLN A 40 -7.27 -25.21 -11.72
N ARG A 41 -8.21 -24.78 -10.87
CA ARG A 41 -8.77 -23.43 -10.98
C ARG A 41 -7.67 -22.50 -10.49
N ASP A 42 -6.87 -22.07 -11.45
CA ASP A 42 -5.54 -21.55 -11.23
C ASP A 42 -5.58 -20.30 -10.34
N ARG A 43 -4.64 -20.24 -9.40
CA ARG A 43 -4.53 -19.14 -8.42
C ARG A 43 -4.28 -17.79 -9.11
N ASP A 44 -3.89 -17.86 -10.38
CA ASP A 44 -3.55 -16.78 -11.31
C ASP A 44 -4.62 -16.51 -12.37
N ASN A 45 -5.85 -17.03 -12.21
CA ASN A 45 -6.91 -16.68 -13.14
C ASN A 45 -7.20 -15.16 -13.07
N ASP A 46 -7.16 -14.49 -14.22
CA ASP A 46 -7.28 -13.03 -14.37
C ASP A 46 -8.48 -12.45 -13.61
N GLU A 47 -9.60 -13.16 -13.58
CA GLU A 47 -10.81 -12.74 -12.87
C GLU A 47 -10.60 -12.61 -11.37
N VAL A 48 -9.83 -13.52 -10.77
CA VAL A 48 -9.52 -13.50 -9.33
C VAL A 48 -8.60 -12.34 -9.00
N ILE A 49 -7.59 -12.10 -9.84
CA ILE A 49 -6.66 -10.97 -9.68
C ILE A 49 -7.42 -9.65 -9.79
N ARG A 50 -8.28 -9.49 -10.81
CA ARG A 50 -9.10 -8.28 -10.99
C ARG A 50 -10.08 -8.07 -9.83
N ALA A 51 -10.71 -9.12 -9.31
CA ALA A 51 -11.61 -9.03 -8.18
C ALA A 51 -10.89 -8.57 -6.89
N ARG A 52 -9.70 -9.12 -6.62
CA ARG A 52 -8.86 -8.70 -5.48
C ARG A 52 -8.40 -7.25 -5.63
N LEU A 53 -7.95 -6.86 -6.82
CA LEU A 53 -7.58 -5.48 -7.12
C LEU A 53 -8.75 -4.52 -6.85
N LYS A 54 -9.95 -4.83 -7.34
CA LYS A 54 -11.15 -4.01 -7.07
C LYS A 54 -11.44 -3.87 -5.57
N ALA A 55 -11.32 -4.96 -4.81
CA ALA A 55 -11.53 -4.93 -3.36
C ALA A 55 -10.48 -4.07 -2.64
N VAL A 56 -9.22 -4.15 -3.04
CA VAL A 56 -8.11 -3.33 -2.50
C VAL A 56 -8.30 -1.85 -2.83
N TYR A 57 -8.69 -1.52 -4.07
CA TYR A 57 -8.99 -0.13 -4.43
C TYR A 57 -10.18 0.41 -3.64
N LEU A 58 -11.23 -0.40 -3.48
CA LEU A 58 -12.41 0.00 -2.70
C LEU A 58 -12.05 0.23 -1.22
N SER A 59 -11.29 -0.66 -0.59
CA SER A 59 -10.85 -0.49 0.80
C SER A 59 -9.94 0.74 0.96
N THR A 60 -9.05 0.99 0.00
CA THR A 60 -8.19 2.19 -0.02
C THR A 60 -9.01 3.48 -0.13
N CYS A 61 -9.99 3.52 -1.02
CA CYS A 61 -10.91 4.65 -1.16
C CYS A 61 -11.74 4.88 0.11
N LEU A 62 -12.26 3.80 0.72
CA LEU A 62 -12.99 3.87 1.98
C LEU A 62 -12.11 4.43 3.10
N ASN A 63 -10.86 3.97 3.21
CA ASN A 63 -9.92 4.48 4.21
C ASN A 63 -9.64 5.98 4.00
N CYS A 64 -9.44 6.42 2.76
CA CYS A 64 -9.30 7.85 2.46
C CYS A 64 -10.54 8.67 2.83
N ALA A 65 -11.74 8.12 2.57
CA ALA A 65 -13.01 8.77 2.93
C ALA A 65 -13.18 8.90 4.45
N VAL A 66 -12.76 7.89 5.23
CA VAL A 66 -12.76 7.94 6.70
C VAL A 66 -11.85 9.07 7.21
N ILE A 67 -10.64 9.20 6.65
CA ILE A 67 -9.74 10.30 7.02
C ILE A 67 -10.35 11.66 6.66
N TYR A 68 -10.94 11.78 5.48
CA TYR A 68 -11.64 12.99 5.08
C TYR A 68 -12.75 13.35 6.05
N TRP A 69 -13.57 12.38 6.46
CA TRP A 69 -14.62 12.59 7.46
C TRP A 69 -14.07 13.06 8.80
N CYS A 70 -12.99 12.45 9.29
CA CYS A 70 -12.34 12.86 10.53
C CYS A 70 -11.77 14.27 10.46
N MET A 71 -11.28 14.72 9.30
CA MET A 71 -10.78 16.08 9.10
C MET A 71 -11.88 17.10 8.86
N ALA A 72 -12.98 16.72 8.19
CA ALA A 72 -14.14 17.57 7.97
C ALA A 72 -14.91 17.88 9.26
N SER A 73 -14.75 17.03 10.28
CA SER A 73 -15.32 17.25 11.62
C SER A 73 -14.62 18.36 12.41
N ASP A 74 -13.49 18.90 11.91
CA ASP A 74 -12.79 20.04 12.50
C ASP A 74 -12.99 21.30 11.65
N GLU A 75 -13.54 22.35 12.28
CA GLU A 75 -13.78 23.66 11.65
C GLU A 75 -12.52 24.30 11.07
N ARG A 76 -11.33 23.93 11.57
CA ARG A 76 -10.03 24.45 11.10
C ARG A 76 -9.44 23.67 9.93
N ALA A 77 -9.88 22.44 9.70
CA ALA A 77 -9.32 21.50 8.73
C ALA A 77 -10.27 21.10 7.59
N GLY A 78 -11.52 21.59 7.61
CA GLY A 78 -12.59 21.19 6.70
C GLY A 78 -12.43 21.57 5.21
N SER A 79 -11.29 22.13 4.79
CA SER A 79 -11.04 22.35 3.37
C SER A 79 -10.50 21.08 2.70
N ILE A 80 -11.04 20.74 1.52
CA ILE A 80 -10.53 19.62 0.70
C ILE A 80 -9.02 19.73 0.47
N TRP A 81 -8.50 20.95 0.32
CA TRP A 81 -7.09 21.23 0.08
C TRP A 81 -6.21 20.97 1.30
N THR A 82 -6.69 21.25 2.50
CA THR A 82 -5.97 20.92 3.75
C THR A 82 -5.92 19.42 3.97
N THR A 83 -7.01 18.71 3.63
CA THR A 83 -7.05 17.25 3.67
C THR A 83 -6.12 16.63 2.64
N LEU A 84 -6.13 17.08 1.38
CA LEU A 84 -5.20 16.58 0.35
C LEU A 84 -3.72 16.83 0.70
N LYS A 85 -3.41 17.97 1.33
CA LYS A 85 -2.07 18.23 1.87
C LYS A 85 -1.71 17.28 3.02
N ALA A 86 -2.64 17.02 3.94
CA ALA A 86 -2.43 16.10 5.06
C ALA A 86 -2.23 14.65 4.60
N LEU A 87 -3.00 14.20 3.60
CA LEU A 87 -2.83 12.90 2.94
C LEU A 87 -1.50 12.79 2.16
N GLY A 88 -0.80 13.91 1.94
CA GLY A 88 0.51 13.91 1.28
C GLY A 88 0.45 13.87 -0.25
N PHE A 89 -0.72 14.12 -0.85
CA PHE A 89 -0.89 14.21 -2.31
C PHE A 89 -0.28 15.48 -2.90
N VAL A 90 -0.01 16.49 -2.06
CA VAL A 90 0.66 17.72 -2.47
C VAL A 90 2.14 17.64 -2.10
N SER A 91 3.00 17.49 -3.11
CA SER A 91 4.45 17.32 -2.92
C SER A 91 5.11 18.61 -2.41
N SER A 92 5.88 18.48 -1.31
CA SER A 92 6.69 19.59 -0.77
C SER A 92 8.15 19.43 -1.18
N LYS A 93 8.79 20.54 -1.58
CA LYS A 93 10.17 20.62 -2.09
C LYS A 93 11.24 20.09 -1.13
N SER A 94 10.93 19.93 0.16
CA SER A 94 11.86 19.43 1.20
C SER A 94 12.11 17.91 1.16
N THR A 95 11.46 17.18 0.24
CA THR A 95 11.46 15.69 0.24
C THR A 95 12.66 15.07 -0.49
N ILE A 96 13.54 15.86 -1.12
CA ILE A 96 14.68 15.36 -1.91
C ILE A 96 15.60 14.43 -1.11
N LYS A 97 15.82 14.71 0.19
CA LYS A 97 16.67 13.85 1.05
C LYS A 97 16.13 12.42 1.19
N ALA A 98 14.81 12.24 1.22
CA ALA A 98 14.20 10.92 1.30
C ALA A 98 14.40 10.09 0.01
N HIS A 99 14.58 10.75 -1.14
CA HIS A 99 14.78 10.07 -2.41
C HIS A 99 16.16 9.39 -2.51
N PHE A 100 17.15 9.87 -1.76
CA PHE A 100 18.47 9.23 -1.66
C PHE A 100 18.48 7.96 -0.81
N LEU A 101 17.44 7.74 0.00
CA LEU A 101 17.33 6.51 0.81
C LEU A 101 16.98 5.29 -0.05
N ILE A 102 16.25 5.52 -1.16
CA ILE A 102 15.80 4.48 -2.09
C ILE A 102 16.99 3.72 -2.70
N PRO A 103 17.97 4.36 -3.38
CA PRO A 103 19.09 3.62 -3.97
C PRO A 103 19.92 2.86 -2.92
N ILE A 104 20.05 3.40 -1.71
CA ILE A 104 20.75 2.73 -0.60
C ILE A 104 20.02 1.45 -0.19
N LEU A 105 18.70 1.51 0.01
CA LEU A 105 17.88 0.36 0.42
C LEU A 105 17.84 -0.74 -0.65
N TYR A 106 17.82 -0.34 -1.93
CA TYR A 106 17.77 -1.27 -3.06
C TYR A 106 19.14 -1.79 -3.49
N THR A 107 20.24 -1.34 -2.87
CA THR A 107 21.59 -1.82 -3.21
C THR A 107 21.70 -3.34 -3.06
N GLY A 108 21.09 -3.93 -2.03
CA GLY A 108 21.07 -5.38 -1.83
C GLY A 108 20.44 -6.16 -3.00
N PRO A 109 19.17 -5.90 -3.34
CA PRO A 109 18.52 -6.47 -4.52
C PRO A 109 19.30 -6.23 -5.84
N PHE A 110 19.90 -5.05 -6.03
CA PHE A 110 20.72 -4.78 -7.22
C PHE A 110 21.98 -5.66 -7.27
N VAL A 111 22.66 -5.87 -6.15
CA VAL A 111 23.82 -6.78 -6.07
C VAL A 111 23.39 -8.22 -6.35
N ALA A 112 22.25 -8.67 -5.82
CA ALA A 112 21.73 -10.01 -6.09
C ALA A 112 21.41 -10.23 -7.58
N GLN A 113 20.80 -9.25 -8.25
CA GLN A 113 20.51 -9.28 -9.68
C GLN A 113 21.80 -9.25 -10.52
N TYR A 114 22.80 -8.45 -10.09
CA TYR A 114 24.10 -8.39 -10.76
C TYR A 114 24.81 -9.74 -10.75
N LEU A 115 24.81 -10.43 -9.60
CA LEU A 115 25.40 -11.77 -9.44
C LEU A 115 24.64 -12.81 -10.27
N SER A 116 23.31 -12.69 -10.37
CA SER A 116 22.44 -13.57 -11.16
C SER A 116 22.52 -13.32 -12.68
N LYS A 117 23.26 -12.29 -13.10
CA LYS A 117 23.39 -11.84 -14.50
C LYS A 117 22.07 -11.40 -15.15
N THR A 118 21.12 -10.92 -14.36
CA THR A 118 19.78 -10.50 -14.82
C THR A 118 19.62 -8.98 -14.90
N LEU A 119 20.68 -8.20 -14.63
CA LEU A 119 20.65 -6.74 -14.82
C LEU A 119 20.61 -6.39 -16.31
N PRO A 120 20.08 -5.21 -16.70
CA PRO A 120 20.11 -4.78 -18.08
C PRO A 120 21.53 -4.85 -18.66
N PHE A 121 21.63 -5.36 -19.89
CA PHE A 121 22.89 -5.61 -20.62
C PHE A 121 23.76 -6.77 -20.10
N GLN A 122 23.23 -7.67 -19.26
CA GLN A 122 23.92 -8.91 -18.88
C GLN A 122 23.41 -10.14 -19.66
N ALA A 123 24.14 -11.25 -19.52
CA ALA A 123 23.94 -12.46 -20.34
C ALA A 123 22.54 -13.09 -20.22
N ASN A 124 21.88 -12.98 -19.06
CA ASN A 124 20.57 -13.58 -18.80
C ASN A 124 19.44 -12.54 -18.85
N TRP A 125 19.70 -11.33 -19.34
CA TRP A 125 18.69 -10.28 -19.43
C TRP A 125 18.03 -10.27 -20.80
N SER A 126 16.70 -10.31 -20.82
CA SER A 126 15.94 -10.18 -22.06
C SER A 126 14.72 -9.27 -21.89
N LEU A 127 14.57 -8.30 -22.79
CA LEU A 127 13.42 -7.37 -22.77
C LEU A 127 12.07 -8.10 -22.79
N LYS A 128 12.02 -9.24 -23.50
CA LYS A 128 10.81 -10.03 -23.67
C LYS A 128 10.44 -10.83 -22.41
N GLU A 129 11.41 -11.29 -21.63
CA GLU A 129 11.13 -12.14 -20.46
C GLU A 129 11.12 -11.32 -19.17
N ASP A 130 11.93 -10.27 -19.06
CA ASP A 130 12.06 -9.50 -17.82
C ASP A 130 11.13 -8.28 -17.76
N ILE A 131 10.89 -7.60 -18.88
CA ILE A 131 10.12 -6.34 -18.89
C ILE A 131 8.70 -6.54 -19.42
N PHE A 132 8.55 -7.28 -20.51
CA PHE A 132 7.24 -7.45 -21.16
C PHE A 132 6.19 -8.04 -20.22
N PRO A 133 6.48 -9.08 -19.40
CA PRO A 133 5.49 -9.66 -18.50
C PRO A 133 5.04 -8.71 -17.38
N ILE A 134 5.87 -7.74 -16.99
CA ILE A 134 5.54 -6.72 -15.99
C ILE A 134 4.34 -5.89 -16.43
N PHE A 135 4.30 -5.51 -17.72
CA PHE A 135 3.26 -4.64 -18.27
C PHE A 135 2.10 -5.40 -18.93
N THR A 136 2.34 -6.63 -19.39
CA THR A 136 1.33 -7.40 -20.14
C THR A 136 0.50 -8.34 -19.27
N THR A 137 0.98 -8.70 -18.09
CA THR A 137 0.26 -9.60 -17.19
C THR A 137 -0.42 -8.86 -16.06
N TRP A 138 -1.58 -9.36 -15.61
CA TRP A 138 -2.26 -8.84 -14.42
C TRP A 138 -1.45 -9.07 -13.14
N ILE A 139 -0.62 -10.12 -13.09
CA ILE A 139 0.33 -10.35 -12.00
C ILE A 139 1.38 -9.22 -11.95
N GLY A 140 1.96 -8.86 -13.09
CA GLY A 140 2.91 -7.76 -13.21
C GLY A 140 2.30 -6.44 -12.78
N PHE A 141 1.13 -6.10 -13.33
CA PHE A 141 0.40 -4.89 -12.94
C PHE A 141 0.10 -4.84 -11.43
N ARG A 142 -0.36 -5.96 -10.85
CA ARG A 142 -0.63 -6.05 -9.41
C ARG A 142 0.64 -5.79 -8.59
N ASN A 143 1.73 -6.47 -8.91
CA ASN A 143 2.94 -6.47 -8.09
C ASN A 143 3.73 -5.16 -8.18
N TYR A 144 3.79 -4.55 -9.37
CA TYR A 144 4.66 -3.39 -9.62
C TYR A 144 3.93 -2.05 -9.55
N ILE A 145 2.62 -2.02 -9.76
CA ILE A 145 1.84 -0.77 -9.80
C ILE A 145 0.79 -0.76 -8.70
N ALA A 146 -0.15 -1.70 -8.71
CA ALA A 146 -1.32 -1.61 -7.85
C ALA A 146 -0.98 -1.77 -6.36
N ALA A 147 -0.18 -2.79 -6.00
CA ALA A 147 0.22 -3.02 -4.61
C ALA A 147 1.05 -1.83 -4.08
N PRO A 148 2.16 -1.41 -4.72
CA PRO A 148 2.94 -0.28 -4.20
C PRO A 148 2.14 1.02 -4.03
N ILE A 149 1.26 1.35 -4.98
CA ILE A 149 0.43 2.56 -4.89
C ILE A 149 -0.58 2.47 -3.75
N SER A 150 -1.30 1.35 -3.64
CA SER A 150 -2.30 1.19 -2.59
C SER A 150 -1.68 1.11 -1.19
N GLU A 151 -0.56 0.42 -1.05
CA GLU A 151 0.23 0.37 0.19
C GLU A 151 0.72 1.76 0.60
N GLU A 152 1.29 2.53 -0.33
CA GLU A 152 1.76 3.90 -0.06
C GLU A 152 0.61 4.81 0.38
N ILE A 153 -0.57 4.72 -0.25
CA ILE A 153 -1.74 5.51 0.14
C ILE A 153 -2.22 5.12 1.55
N VAL A 154 -2.41 3.82 1.82
CA VAL A 154 -2.91 3.36 3.13
C VAL A 154 -1.92 3.68 4.24
N PHE A 155 -0.63 3.46 4.01
CA PHE A 155 0.41 3.76 4.99
C PHE A 155 0.60 5.27 5.19
N ARG A 156 0.90 6.01 4.11
CA ARG A 156 1.32 7.41 4.21
C ARG A 156 0.16 8.38 4.29
N ALA A 157 -0.91 8.15 3.55
CA ALA A 157 -2.06 9.04 3.52
C ALA A 157 -3.03 8.76 4.69
N CYS A 158 -3.19 7.50 5.11
CA CYS A 158 -4.14 7.15 6.16
C CYS A 158 -3.47 6.97 7.53
N LEU A 159 -2.59 5.98 7.72
CA LEU A 159 -2.00 5.66 9.02
C LEU A 159 -1.14 6.80 9.60
N LEU A 160 -0.24 7.38 8.81
CA LEU A 160 0.58 8.50 9.27
C LEU A 160 -0.24 9.75 9.56
N THR A 161 -1.33 10.00 8.82
CA THR A 161 -2.23 11.13 9.08
C THR A 161 -2.95 10.97 10.41
N VAL A 162 -3.46 9.77 10.74
CA VAL A 162 -4.06 9.48 12.05
C VAL A 162 -3.07 9.67 13.19
N ALA A 163 -1.82 9.23 13.01
CA ALA A 163 -0.75 9.42 13.99
C ALA A 163 -0.42 10.91 14.21
N ARG A 164 -0.42 11.72 13.14
CA ARG A 164 -0.25 13.18 13.22
C ARG A 164 -1.44 13.87 13.91
N MET A 165 -2.66 13.46 13.60
CA MET A 165 -3.88 14.02 14.20
C MET A 165 -3.98 13.75 15.70
N SER A 166 -3.43 12.62 16.17
CA SER A 166 -3.30 12.28 17.59
C SER A 166 -2.02 12.80 18.25
N GLN A 167 -1.24 13.65 17.55
CA GLN A 167 -0.02 14.29 18.05
C GLN A 167 1.00 13.27 18.60
N LYS A 168 1.12 12.10 17.97
CA LYS A 168 2.10 11.09 18.38
C LYS A 168 3.52 11.59 18.12
N GLY A 169 4.43 11.24 19.01
CA GLY A 169 5.85 11.56 18.87
C GLY A 169 6.45 10.87 17.65
N TRP A 170 7.53 11.43 17.11
CA TRP A 170 8.16 10.93 15.90
C TRP A 170 8.59 9.46 15.99
N TYR A 171 9.11 9.01 17.16
CA TYR A 171 9.49 7.62 17.40
C TYR A 171 8.28 6.68 17.34
N GLN A 172 7.14 7.11 17.88
CA GLN A 172 5.91 6.34 17.83
C GLN A 172 5.39 6.25 16.41
N MET A 173 5.51 7.32 15.62
CA MET A 173 5.18 7.27 14.19
C MET A 173 6.11 6.31 13.45
N LEU A 174 7.42 6.34 13.72
CA LEU A 174 8.39 5.51 13.02
C LEU A 174 8.24 4.02 13.34
N PHE A 175 7.95 3.65 14.59
CA PHE A 175 7.88 2.24 14.99
C PHE A 175 6.44 1.69 15.02
N ALA A 176 5.45 2.47 15.43
CA ALA A 176 4.08 1.97 15.55
C ALA A 176 3.38 1.88 14.19
N THR A 177 3.51 2.86 13.28
CA THR A 177 2.75 2.77 12.02
C THR A 177 3.18 1.60 11.13
N PRO A 178 4.47 1.23 11.02
CA PRO A 178 4.85 0.01 10.29
C PRO A 178 4.35 -1.26 10.97
N LEU A 179 4.30 -1.30 12.31
CA LEU A 179 3.77 -2.44 13.05
C LEU A 179 2.27 -2.65 12.77
N TRP A 180 1.48 -1.58 12.74
CA TRP A 180 0.05 -1.67 12.43
C TRP A 180 -0.19 -2.07 10.97
N PHE A 181 0.62 -1.53 10.06
CA PHE A 181 0.56 -1.89 8.65
C PHE A 181 0.97 -3.35 8.40
N GLY A 182 2.03 -3.82 9.06
CA GLY A 182 2.53 -5.19 8.95
C GLY A 182 1.68 -6.23 9.68
N PHE A 183 0.98 -5.86 10.76
CA PHE A 183 -0.01 -6.75 11.39
C PHE A 183 -1.17 -7.07 10.43
N GLY A 184 -1.41 -6.16 9.49
CA GLY A 184 -2.38 -6.37 8.45
C GLY A 184 -1.92 -7.33 7.35
N ASN A 185 -0.78 -7.07 6.72
CA ASN A 185 -0.40 -7.69 5.43
C ASN A 185 0.26 -9.07 5.52
#